data_AF-A0A1V3RK06-F1
#
_entry.id   AF-A0A1V3RK06-F1
#
_cell.length_a   1.000
_cell.length_b   1.000
_cell.length_c   1.000
_cell.angle_alpha   90.00
_cell.angle_beta   90.00
_cell.angle_gamma   90.00
#
_symmetry.space_group_name_H-M   'P 1'
#
loop_
_entity.id
_entity.type
_entity.pdbx_description
1 polymer ?
#
loop_
_entity_poly.entity_id
_entity_poly.type
_entity_poly.pdbx_seq_one_letter_code
_entity_poly.pdbx_strand_id
1 'polypeptide(L)'
;MGFEYVKALHIIFVVTWFAGLFYIVRLFIYQTEALQRPEAERKILKPQLDLMASRLWYIITWPSAVLTLIFGAWVLSYRWGYMELGFMHVKLGFVFLLYLYHGFCHVLFKELQAGKARWTSTKLRIWNEASTILLFAIVFLIVLKNTLSMVWGVAGLIGLAILLMLGIRLYKKYRLKKGQ
;
A
#
# COMPACT_ATOMS: atom_id res chain seq x y z
N MET A 1 19.58 14.97 20.71
CA MET A 1 20.00 14.41 19.41
C MET A 1 19.31 13.10 19.05
N GLY A 2 19.05 12.16 19.97
CA GLY A 2 18.46 10.85 19.65
C GLY A 2 17.10 10.87 18.93
N PHE A 3 16.23 11.82 19.25
CA PHE A 3 14.88 11.90 18.66
C PHE A 3 14.87 12.02 17.13
N GLU A 4 15.69 12.91 16.55
CA GLU A 4 15.70 13.12 15.09
C GLU A 4 16.23 11.90 14.34
N TYR A 5 17.20 11.18 14.90
CA TYR A 5 17.70 9.91 14.32
C TYR A 5 16.63 8.82 14.35
N VAL A 6 15.95 8.62 15.49
CA VAL A 6 14.88 7.62 15.60
C VAL A 6 13.72 7.96 14.66
N LYS A 7 13.38 9.25 14.54
CA LYS A 7 12.37 9.74 13.60
C LYS A 7 12.78 9.51 12.15
N ALA A 8 14.03 9.76 11.78
CA ALA A 8 14.54 9.50 10.44
C ALA A 8 14.47 8.00 10.11
N LEU A 9 14.90 7.13 11.03
CA LEU A 9 14.81 5.67 10.87
C LEU A 9 13.35 5.22 10.70
N HIS A 10 12.44 5.73 11.54
CA HIS A 10 11.01 5.44 11.38
C HIS A 10 10.51 5.79 9.98
N ILE A 11 10.83 6.98 9.46
CA ILE A 11 10.40 7.42 8.13
C ILE A 11 10.98 6.50 7.04
N ILE A 12 12.26 6.13 7.12
CA ILE A 12 12.91 5.22 6.16
C ILE A 12 12.17 3.88 6.11
N PHE A 13 11.86 3.30 7.27
CA PHE A 13 11.14 2.02 7.33
C PHE A 13 9.68 2.13 6.88
N VAL A 14 9.00 3.26 7.15
CA VAL A 14 7.66 3.52 6.60
C VAL A 14 7.71 3.53 5.07
N VAL A 15 8.65 4.27 4.47
CA VAL A 15 8.79 4.35 3.00
C VAL A 15 9.10 2.97 2.42
N THR A 16 10.01 2.23 3.05
CA THR A 16 10.40 0.88 2.61
C THR A 16 9.23 -0.10 2.70
N TRP A 17 8.42 0.01 3.76
CA TRP A 17 7.24 -0.82 3.96
C TRP A 17 6.17 -0.54 2.91
N PHE A 18 5.86 0.73 2.65
CA PHE A 18 4.90 1.11 1.60
C PHE A 18 5.38 0.72 0.20
N ALA A 19 6.68 0.83 -0.09
CA ALA A 19 7.24 0.36 -1.36
C ALA A 19 7.01 -1.16 -1.54
N GLY A 20 7.21 -1.94 -0.48
CA GLY A 20 6.91 -3.38 -0.46
C GLY A 20 5.43 -3.68 -0.69
N LEU A 21 4.53 -2.98 0.01
CA LEU A 21 3.07 -3.14 -0.12
C LEU A 21 2.55 -2.80 -1.52
N PHE A 22 3.08 -1.76 -2.17
CA PHE A 22 2.68 -1.42 -3.55
C PHE A 22 3.19 -2.42 -4.58
N TYR A 23 4.31 -3.08 -4.32
CA TYR A 23 4.91 -4.00 -5.27
C TYR A 23 4.40 -5.43 -5.11
N ILE A 24 4.12 -5.87 -3.89
CA ILE A 24 3.65 -7.24 -3.63
C ILE A 24 2.27 -7.52 -4.23
N VAL A 25 1.32 -6.59 -4.17
CA VAL A 25 -0.02 -6.81 -4.74
C VAL A 25 0.03 -6.89 -6.26
N ARG A 26 0.97 -6.17 -6.89
CA ARG A 26 1.25 -6.33 -8.33
C ARG A 26 1.79 -7.71 -8.64
N LEU A 27 2.70 -8.23 -7.82
CA LEU A 27 3.16 -9.61 -7.96
C LEU A 27 2.02 -10.61 -7.79
N PHE A 28 1.08 -10.39 -6.86
CA PHE A 28 -0.10 -11.24 -6.71
C PHE A 28 -0.97 -11.28 -7.97
N ILE A 29 -1.14 -10.13 -8.63
CA ILE A 29 -1.86 -10.05 -9.91
C ILE A 29 -1.14 -10.91 -10.95
N TYR A 30 0.17 -10.76 -11.11
CA TYR A 30 0.94 -11.53 -12.08
C TYR A 30 0.98 -13.04 -11.76
N GLN A 31 1.06 -13.42 -10.48
CA GLN A 31 0.95 -14.82 -10.05
C GLN A 31 -0.41 -15.40 -10.42
N THR A 32 -1.48 -14.64 -10.16
CA THR A 32 -2.86 -15.06 -10.50
C THR A 32 -3.05 -15.21 -12.01
N GLU A 33 -2.53 -14.26 -12.81
CA GLU A 33 -2.57 -14.33 -14.27
C GLU A 33 -1.74 -15.51 -14.80
N ALA A 34 -0.56 -15.77 -14.22
CA ALA A 34 0.30 -16.90 -14.58
C ALA A 34 -0.35 -18.26 -14.28
N LEU A 35 -1.17 -18.37 -13.23
CA LEU A 35 -1.91 -19.59 -12.92
C LEU A 35 -2.99 -19.94 -13.95
N GLN A 36 -3.46 -18.95 -14.71
CA GLN A 36 -4.46 -19.12 -15.78
C GLN A 36 -3.84 -19.40 -17.15
N ARG A 37 -2.51 -19.30 -17.29
CA ARG A 37 -1.78 -19.57 -18.53
C ARG A 37 -1.68 -21.08 -18.80
N PRO A 38 -1.43 -21.48 -20.07
CA PRO A 38 -1.14 -22.87 -20.41
C PRO A 38 -0.02 -23.45 -19.56
N GLU A 39 -0.04 -24.76 -19.34
CA GLU A 39 0.85 -25.45 -18.41
C GLU A 39 2.35 -25.22 -18.70
N ALA A 40 2.73 -25.18 -19.98
CA ALA A 40 4.10 -24.93 -20.41
C ALA A 40 4.63 -23.56 -19.94
N GLU A 41 3.84 -22.50 -20.07
CA GLU A 41 4.19 -21.15 -19.61
C GLU A 41 4.15 -21.06 -18.08
N ARG A 42 3.13 -21.64 -17.46
CA ARG A 42 2.94 -21.64 -16.00
C ARG A 42 4.12 -22.27 -15.27
N LYS A 43 4.69 -23.36 -15.81
CA LYS A 43 5.82 -24.08 -15.23
C LYS A 43 7.10 -23.21 -15.16
N ILE A 44 7.22 -22.23 -16.05
CA ILE A 44 8.37 -21.31 -16.09
C ILE A 44 8.09 -20.06 -15.25
N LEU A 45 6.92 -19.45 -15.40
CA LEU A 45 6.59 -18.17 -14.77
C LEU A 45 6.32 -18.29 -13.26
N LYS A 46 5.62 -19.34 -12.82
CA LYS A 46 5.21 -19.47 -11.42
C LYS A 46 6.41 -19.50 -10.46
N PRO A 47 7.45 -20.36 -10.63
CA PRO A 47 8.58 -20.41 -9.70
C PRO A 47 9.32 -19.06 -9.57
N GLN A 48 9.46 -18.34 -10.68
CA GLN A 48 10.12 -17.04 -10.69
C GLN A 48 9.31 -15.98 -9.93
N LEU A 49 8.01 -15.89 -10.21
CA LEU A 49 7.12 -14.93 -9.53
C LEU A 49 6.99 -15.25 -8.03
N ASP A 50 6.93 -16.53 -7.68
CA ASP A 50 6.91 -17.01 -6.30
C ASP A 50 8.17 -16.64 -5.53
N LEU A 51 9.34 -16.79 -6.16
CA LEU A 51 10.62 -16.39 -5.60
C LEU A 51 10.69 -14.87 -5.40
N MET A 52 10.27 -14.08 -6.39
CA MET A 52 10.25 -12.62 -6.31
C MET A 52 9.33 -12.13 -5.19
N ALA A 53 8.12 -12.69 -5.11
CA ALA A 53 7.17 -12.37 -4.05
C ALA A 53 7.72 -12.76 -2.68
N SER A 54 8.32 -13.94 -2.54
CA SER A 54 8.88 -14.42 -1.26
C SER A 54 10.04 -13.56 -0.78
N ARG A 55 10.97 -13.20 -1.67
CA ARG A 55 12.09 -12.32 -1.34
C ARG A 55 11.58 -10.94 -0.91
N LEU A 56 10.70 -10.33 -1.70
CA LEU A 56 10.13 -9.03 -1.35
C LEU A 56 9.38 -9.07 -0.01
N TRP A 57 8.58 -10.10 0.21
CA TRP A 57 7.72 -10.19 1.39
C TRP A 57 8.53 -10.42 2.67
N TYR A 58 9.41 -11.42 2.68
CA TYR A 58 10.15 -11.82 3.88
C TYR A 58 11.43 -11.02 4.13
N ILE A 59 12.11 -10.53 3.09
CA ILE A 59 13.37 -9.78 3.25
C ILE A 59 13.11 -8.29 3.45
N ILE A 60 12.11 -7.72 2.77
CA ILE A 60 11.89 -6.27 2.77
C ILE A 60 10.62 -5.91 3.55
N THR A 61 9.47 -6.45 3.16
CA THR A 61 8.16 -5.94 3.62
C THR A 61 7.87 -6.27 5.08
N TRP A 62 8.11 -7.51 5.52
CA TRP A 62 7.92 -7.91 6.92
C TRP A 62 8.91 -7.22 7.88
N PRO A 63 10.23 -7.23 7.59
CA PRO A 63 11.20 -6.57 8.47
C PRO A 63 10.94 -5.06 8.58
N SER A 64 10.62 -4.39 7.47
CA SER A 64 10.28 -2.97 7.49
C SER A 64 8.99 -2.68 8.27
N ALA A 65 7.97 -3.54 8.19
CA ALA A 65 6.75 -3.41 8.99
C ALA A 65 7.05 -3.49 10.50
N VAL A 66 7.90 -4.44 10.92
CA VAL A 66 8.28 -4.61 12.33
C VAL A 66 9.13 -3.44 12.81
N LEU A 67 10.14 -3.05 12.04
CA LEU A 67 11.00 -1.91 12.39
C LEU A 67 10.22 -0.60 12.43
N THR A 68 9.25 -0.40 11.53
CA THR A 68 8.33 0.73 11.57
C THR A 68 7.57 0.81 12.90
N LEU A 69 7.09 -0.33 13.42
CA LEU A 69 6.40 -0.39 14.71
C LEU A 69 7.33 0.01 15.86
N ILE A 70 8.52 -0.60 15.90
CA ILE A 70 9.52 -0.37 16.95
C ILE A 70 9.92 1.09 16.99
N PHE A 71 10.35 1.65 15.85
CA PHE A 71 10.74 3.06 15.79
C PHE A 71 9.55 4.00 15.97
N GLY A 72 8.34 3.63 15.55
CA GLY A 72 7.14 4.41 15.77
C GLY A 72 6.78 4.53 17.25
N ALA A 73 6.82 3.42 17.98
CA ALA A 73 6.61 3.40 19.42
C ALA A 73 7.72 4.16 20.17
N TRP A 74 8.97 4.07 19.69
CA TRP A 74 10.08 4.82 20.27
C TRP A 74 9.96 6.34 20.03
N VAL A 75 9.57 6.78 18.83
CA VAL A 75 9.28 8.21 18.59
C VAL A 75 8.16 8.69 19.51
N LEU A 76 7.16 7.85 19.75
CA LEU A 76 6.04 8.20 20.63
C LEU A 76 6.46 8.31 22.10
N SER A 77 7.39 7.48 22.58
CA SER A 77 7.86 7.56 23.98
C SER A 77 8.58 8.89 24.29
N TYR A 78 9.25 9.50 23.31
CA TYR A 78 9.84 10.85 23.46
C TYR A 78 8.79 11.98 23.54
N ARG A 79 7.58 11.77 23.04
CA ARG A 79 6.54 12.80 22.87
C ARG A 79 5.20 12.29 23.39
N TRP A 80 5.16 11.84 24.63
CA TRP A 80 3.96 11.22 25.21
C TRP A 80 2.73 12.12 25.18
N GLY A 81 2.91 13.45 25.35
CA GLY A 81 1.83 14.44 25.26
C GLY A 81 1.12 14.50 23.89
N TYR A 82 1.66 13.87 22.84
CA TYR A 82 0.93 13.69 21.58
C TYR A 82 -0.27 12.75 21.72
N MET A 83 -0.31 11.85 22.71
CA MET A 83 -1.50 11.03 22.96
C MET A 83 -2.70 11.82 23.45
N GLU A 84 -2.52 13.05 23.95
CA GLU A 84 -3.64 13.91 24.34
C GLU A 84 -4.30 14.59 23.13
N LEU A 85 -3.68 14.49 21.95
CA LEU A 85 -4.15 15.13 20.73
C LEU A 85 -5.01 14.16 19.92
N GLY A 86 -6.26 14.53 19.64
CA GLY A 86 -7.22 13.68 18.94
C GLY A 86 -6.73 13.12 17.59
N PHE A 87 -5.90 13.88 16.85
CA PHE A 87 -5.36 13.42 15.56
C PHE A 87 -4.43 12.20 15.71
N MET A 88 -3.81 12.01 16.87
CA MET A 88 -2.89 10.90 17.11
C MET A 88 -3.63 9.58 17.32
N HIS A 89 -4.79 9.59 17.99
CA HIS A 89 -5.67 8.42 18.05
C HIS A 89 -6.16 8.02 16.66
N VAL A 90 -6.57 8.99 15.84
CA VAL A 90 -6.97 8.73 14.45
C VAL A 90 -5.80 8.15 13.65
N LYS A 91 -4.59 8.68 13.82
CA LYS A 91 -3.38 8.16 13.15
C LYS A 91 -3.11 6.72 13.55
N LEU A 92 -3.16 6.41 14.85
CA LEU A 92 -2.95 5.04 15.34
C LEU A 92 -4.03 4.09 14.82
N GLY A 93 -5.28 4.56 14.67
CA GLY A 93 -6.34 3.81 13.99
C GLY A 93 -6.01 3.45 12.54
N PHE A 94 -5.47 4.40 11.76
CA PHE A 94 -5.02 4.11 10.39
C PHE A 94 -3.80 3.18 10.34
N VAL A 95 -2.86 3.33 11.27
CA VAL A 95 -1.71 2.41 11.37
C VAL A 95 -2.19 1.00 11.70
N PHE A 96 -3.13 0.85 12.63
CA PHE A 96 -3.77 -0.43 12.93
C PHE A 96 -4.45 -1.03 11.70
N LEU A 97 -5.22 -0.24 10.96
CA LEU A 97 -5.84 -0.66 9.70
C LEU A 97 -4.81 -1.09 8.64
N LEU A 98 -3.66 -0.41 8.57
CA LEU A 98 -2.56 -0.76 7.70
C LEU A 98 -1.91 -2.10 8.09
N TYR A 99 -1.80 -2.42 9.39
CA TYR A 99 -1.36 -3.74 9.84
C TYR A 99 -2.38 -4.82 9.54
N LEU A 100 -3.69 -4.55 9.68
CA LEU A 100 -4.73 -5.49 9.24
C LEU A 100 -4.63 -5.75 7.73
N TYR A 101 -4.43 -4.71 6.93
CA TYR A 101 -4.18 -4.83 5.49
C TYR A 101 -2.94 -5.67 5.19
N HIS A 102 -1.82 -5.42 5.88
CA HIS A 102 -0.59 -6.20 5.74
C HIS A 102 -0.80 -7.68 6.11
N GLY A 103 -1.51 -7.96 7.20
CA GLY A 103 -1.87 -9.31 7.61
C GLY A 103 -2.75 -10.02 6.58
N PHE A 104 -3.72 -9.33 6.00
CA PHE A 104 -4.54 -9.88 4.92
C PHE A 104 -3.71 -10.18 3.66
N CYS A 105 -2.79 -9.29 3.29
CA CYS A 105 -1.83 -9.54 2.21
C CYS A 105 -0.94 -10.76 2.51
N HIS A 106 -0.61 -11.03 3.76
CA HIS A 106 0.12 -12.25 4.14
C HIS A 106 -0.69 -13.52 3.90
N VAL A 107 -2.00 -13.49 4.16
CA VAL A 107 -2.91 -14.62 3.86
C VAL A 107 -2.93 -14.88 2.36
N LEU A 108 -3.16 -13.84 1.55
CA LEU A 108 -3.13 -13.94 0.09
C LEU A 108 -1.77 -14.45 -0.43
N PHE A 109 -0.67 -13.96 0.14
CA PHE A 109 0.67 -14.44 -0.17
C PHE A 109 0.78 -15.95 0.03
N LYS A 110 0.40 -16.47 1.20
CA LYS A 110 0.46 -17.92 1.48
C LYS A 110 -0.40 -18.74 0.52
N GLU A 111 -1.61 -18.28 0.21
CA GLU A 111 -2.50 -18.95 -0.74
C GLU A 111 -1.88 -19.02 -2.14
N LEU A 112 -1.31 -17.91 -2.63
CA LEU A 112 -0.68 -17.83 -3.95
C LEU A 112 0.59 -18.68 -4.05
N GLN A 113 1.42 -18.70 -3.00
CA GLN A 113 2.59 -19.59 -2.95
C GLN A 113 2.17 -21.07 -3.04
N ALA A 114 1.06 -21.43 -2.38
CA ALA A 114 0.45 -22.75 -2.48
C ALA A 114 -0.25 -23.03 -3.84
N GLY A 115 -0.19 -22.09 -4.79
CA GLY A 115 -0.79 -22.22 -6.12
C GLY A 115 -2.32 -22.05 -6.14
N LYS A 116 -2.90 -21.50 -5.07
CA LYS A 116 -4.35 -21.26 -4.95
C LYS A 116 -4.64 -19.77 -5.13
N ALA A 117 -5.31 -19.42 -6.22
CA ALA A 117 -5.79 -18.06 -6.44
C ALA A 117 -7.22 -17.90 -5.92
N ARG A 118 -7.38 -17.35 -4.71
CA ARG A 118 -8.72 -17.03 -4.16
C ARG A 118 -9.34 -15.83 -4.87
N TRP A 119 -8.54 -14.85 -5.24
CA TRP A 119 -8.99 -13.58 -5.82
C TRP A 119 -8.60 -13.48 -7.28
N THR A 120 -9.50 -12.93 -8.08
CA THR A 120 -9.24 -12.59 -9.49
C THR A 120 -8.30 -11.39 -9.60
N SER A 121 -7.57 -11.27 -10.70
CA SER A 121 -6.70 -10.12 -11.02
C SER A 121 -7.39 -8.76 -10.86
N THR A 122 -8.66 -8.64 -11.23
CA THR A 122 -9.43 -7.38 -11.06
C THR A 122 -9.63 -7.02 -9.60
N LYS A 123 -10.01 -7.99 -8.74
CA LYS A 123 -10.14 -7.77 -7.29
C LYS A 123 -8.81 -7.37 -6.65
N LEU A 124 -7.71 -8.00 -7.07
CA LEU A 124 -6.36 -7.66 -6.58
C LEU A 124 -5.92 -6.25 -7.03
N ARG A 125 -6.31 -5.79 -8.23
CA ARG A 125 -6.08 -4.41 -8.68
C ARG A 125 -6.82 -3.42 -7.80
N ILE A 126 -8.09 -3.67 -7.47
CA ILE A 126 -8.85 -2.83 -6.53
C ILE A 126 -8.20 -2.84 -5.14
N TRP A 127 -7.75 -4.02 -4.69
CA TRP A 127 -7.07 -4.16 -3.41
C TRP A 127 -5.76 -3.36 -3.34
N ASN A 128 -5.01 -3.30 -4.44
CA ASN A 128 -3.80 -2.49 -4.52
C ASN A 128 -4.08 -1.01 -4.18
N GLU A 129 -5.20 -0.46 -4.67
CA GLU A 129 -5.58 0.94 -4.41
C GLU A 129 -5.87 1.21 -2.93
N ALA A 130 -6.29 0.19 -2.15
CA ALA A 130 -6.52 0.36 -0.72
C ALA A 130 -5.26 0.80 0.03
N SER A 131 -4.08 0.25 -0.35
CA SER A 131 -2.81 0.69 0.23
C SER A 131 -2.47 2.14 -0.11
N THR A 132 -2.83 2.60 -1.31
CA THR A 132 -2.61 3.98 -1.76
C THR A 132 -3.52 4.94 -0.99
N ILE A 133 -4.79 4.58 -0.80
CA ILE A 133 -5.74 5.37 0.01
C ILE A 133 -5.24 5.51 1.44
N LEU A 134 -4.75 4.42 2.05
CA LEU A 134 -4.18 4.45 3.41
C LEU A 134 -2.95 5.35 3.49
N LEU A 135 -2.04 5.28 2.51
CA LEU A 135 -0.87 6.17 2.47
C LEU A 135 -1.30 7.64 2.49
N PHE A 136 -2.21 8.02 1.59
CA PHE A 136 -2.68 9.40 1.51
C PHE A 136 -3.37 9.83 2.81
N ALA A 137 -4.28 9.02 3.35
CA ALA A 137 -4.95 9.34 4.61
C ALA A 137 -3.94 9.60 5.75
N ILE A 138 -2.93 8.74 5.91
CA ILE A 138 -1.90 8.87 6.95
C ILE A 138 -1.03 10.12 6.74
N VAL A 139 -0.60 10.40 5.51
CA VAL A 139 0.25 11.56 5.19
C VAL A 139 -0.51 12.87 5.37
N PHE A 140 -1.74 12.97 4.88
CA PHE A 140 -2.57 14.17 5.07
C PHE A 140 -2.86 14.42 6.55
N LEU A 141 -3.14 13.38 7.32
CA LEU A 141 -3.39 13.51 8.75
C LEU A 141 -2.17 14.03 9.51
N ILE A 142 -0.96 13.52 9.22
CA ILE A 142 0.24 13.95 9.95
C ILE A 142 0.72 15.35 9.54
N VAL A 143 0.52 15.74 8.28
CA VAL A 143 0.91 17.06 7.77
C VAL A 143 -0.07 18.15 8.22
N LEU A 144 -1.37 17.90 8.07
CA LEU A 144 -2.41 18.89 8.40
C LEU A 144 -2.73 18.95 9.89
N LYS A 145 -2.38 17.89 10.66
CA LYS A 145 -2.62 17.76 12.11
C LYS A 145 -4.06 18.04 12.53
N ASN A 146 -5.00 17.94 11.59
CA ASN A 146 -6.41 18.21 11.76
C ASN A 146 -7.22 17.18 10.95
N THR A 147 -8.09 16.46 11.65
CA THR A 147 -8.93 15.40 11.11
C THR A 147 -9.88 15.91 10.02
N LEU A 148 -10.41 17.13 10.17
CA LEU A 148 -11.32 17.71 9.17
C LEU A 148 -10.58 18.06 7.88
N SER A 149 -9.39 18.63 7.99
CA SER A 149 -8.55 18.97 6.85
C SER A 149 -8.04 17.71 6.11
N MET A 150 -7.87 16.58 6.81
CA MET A 150 -7.57 15.28 6.18
C MET A 150 -8.71 14.83 5.25
N VAL A 151 -9.98 14.94 5.69
CA VAL A 151 -11.13 14.57 4.86
C VAL A 151 -11.16 15.39 3.57
N TRP A 152 -10.90 16.70 3.67
CA TRP A 152 -10.79 17.58 2.50
C TRP A 152 -9.59 17.24 1.62
N GLY A 153 -8.45 16.84 2.19
CA GLY A 153 -7.28 16.39 1.44
C GLY A 153 -7.52 15.09 0.64
N VAL A 154 -8.16 14.10 1.27
CA VAL A 154 -8.56 12.84 0.62
C VAL A 154 -9.63 13.11 -0.44
N ALA A 155 -10.63 13.94 -0.14
CA ALA A 155 -11.64 14.36 -1.11
C ALA A 155 -11.02 15.09 -2.31
N GLY A 156 -10.01 15.95 -2.07
CA GLY A 156 -9.27 16.65 -3.12
C GLY A 156 -8.50 15.69 -4.04
N LEU A 157 -7.89 14.63 -3.50
CA LEU A 157 -7.22 13.60 -4.29
C LEU A 157 -8.18 12.74 -5.11
N ILE A 158 -9.31 12.35 -4.51
CA ILE A 158 -10.38 11.65 -5.23
C ILE A 158 -10.90 12.55 -6.35
N GLY A 159 -11.11 13.84 -6.07
CA GLY A 159 -11.49 14.85 -7.05
C GLY A 159 -10.47 14.97 -8.19
N LEU A 160 -9.18 15.03 -7.88
CA LEU A 160 -8.10 15.07 -8.87
C LEU A 160 -8.05 13.79 -9.72
N ALA A 161 -8.18 12.62 -9.10
CA ALA A 161 -8.20 11.34 -9.82
C ALA A 161 -9.41 11.24 -10.76
N ILE A 162 -10.58 11.71 -10.33
CA ILE A 162 -11.79 11.81 -11.17
C ILE A 162 -11.56 12.80 -12.32
N LEU A 163 -10.96 13.96 -12.05
CA LEU A 163 -10.62 14.96 -13.07
C LEU A 163 -9.67 14.42 -14.14
N LEU A 164 -8.61 13.73 -13.72
CA LEU A 164 -7.66 13.08 -14.64
C LEU A 164 -8.35 11.98 -15.46
N MET A 165 -9.19 11.15 -14.84
CA MET A 165 -9.98 10.14 -15.55
C MET A 165 -10.94 10.77 -16.56
N LEU A 166 -11.62 11.86 -16.21
CA LEU A 166 -12.47 12.62 -17.12
C LEU A 166 -11.65 13.22 -18.26
N GLY A 167 -10.49 13.81 -17.97
CA GLY A 167 -9.56 14.32 -18.98
C GLY A 167 -9.12 13.25 -19.97
N ILE A 168 -8.76 12.06 -19.50
CA ILE A 168 -8.39 10.92 -20.35
C ILE A 168 -9.59 10.46 -21.19
N ARG A 169 -10.79 10.36 -20.60
CA ARG A 169 -12.01 9.99 -21.33
C ARG A 169 -12.38 11.02 -22.40
N LEU A 170 -12.28 12.30 -22.10
CA LEU A 170 -12.53 13.40 -23.03
C LEU A 170 -11.49 13.41 -24.15
N TYR A 171 -10.21 13.23 -23.82
CA TYR A 171 -9.13 13.09 -24.80
C TYR A 171 -9.36 11.90 -25.73
N LYS A 172 -9.71 10.73 -25.17
CA LYS A 172 -10.04 9.53 -25.96
C LYS A 172 -11.25 9.78 -26.86
N LYS A 173 -12.30 10.45 -26.36
CA LYS A 173 -13.50 10.80 -27.13
C LYS A 173 -13.18 11.82 -28.24
N TYR A 174 -12.30 12.78 -27.98
CA TYR A 174 -11.83 13.76 -28.97
C TYR A 174 -11.00 13.10 -30.07
N ARG A 175 -10.09 12.18 -29.72
CA ARG A 175 -9.28 11.41 -30.69
C ARG A 175 -10.16 10.57 -31.61
N LEU A 176 -11.10 9.81 -31.04
CA LEU A 176 -12.05 8.97 -31.81
C LEU A 176 -12.93 9.80 -32.76
N LYS A 177 -13.29 11.03 -32.39
CA LYS A 177 -14.10 11.93 -33.23
C LYS A 177 -13.29 12.55 -34.39
N LYS A 178 -11.96 12.51 -34.34
CA LYS A 178 -11.04 13.04 -35.37
C LYS A 178 -10.52 11.96 -36.35
N GLY A 179 -10.98 10.71 -36.24
CA GLY A 179 -10.71 9.67 -37.24
C GLY A 179 -9.33 9.02 -37.19
N GLN A 180 -8.76 8.80 -35.99
CA GLN A 180 -7.62 7.88 -35.77
C GLN A 180 -7.86 6.94 -34.58
#